data_AF-A0A183NP85-F1
#
_entry.id   AF-A0A183NP85-F1
#
_cell.length_a   1.000
_cell.length_b   1.000
_cell.length_c   1.000
_cell.angle_alpha   90.00
_cell.angle_beta   90.00
_cell.angle_gamma   90.00
#
_symmetry.space_group_name_H-M   'P 1'
#
loop_
_entity.id
_entity.type
_entity.pdbx_description
1 polymer ?
#
loop_
_entity_poly.entity_id
_entity_poly.type
_entity_poly.pdbx_seq_one_letter_code
_entity_poly.pdbx_strand_id
1 'polypeptide(L)'
;MPTIDRALALLRKYPRVSPQNISDLPGSKPPKYHGLKRMRRGLGHRGASQFQAFPPLGILGAKTPFYLSVPKEPYNINSMSENNLHRISLLELQRLIDLNRINPLEPIDISTLCNTNLYRLNVDHDRQYGFHLTDEGIDNFVTPVNIEVQYASEEVIAAVERVGGIICNRYYDLYSVWVKSDPQGFFMKGIPIPKAKLPPNVSHKTISCFM
;
A
#
# COMPACT_ATOMS: atom_id res chain seq x y z
N MET A 1 32.25 -24.93 17.25
CA MET A 1 31.32 -24.26 18.19
C MET A 1 30.49 -23.27 17.38
N PRO A 2 29.16 -23.44 17.27
CA PRO A 2 28.32 -22.47 16.57
C PRO A 2 28.41 -21.10 17.27
N THR A 3 28.18 -20.04 16.49
CA THR A 3 28.34 -18.64 16.93
C THR A 3 27.52 -18.30 18.18
N ILE A 4 26.35 -18.93 18.33
CA ILE A 4 25.44 -18.77 19.47
C ILE A 4 26.06 -19.30 20.76
N ASP A 5 26.63 -20.51 20.75
CA ASP A 5 27.24 -21.11 21.94
C ASP A 5 28.43 -20.30 22.45
N ARG A 6 29.20 -19.73 21.50
CA ARG A 6 30.31 -18.82 21.84
C ARG A 6 29.79 -17.54 22.49
N ALA A 7 28.69 -16.96 22.00
CA ALA A 7 28.07 -15.78 22.60
C ALA A 7 27.54 -16.05 24.01
N LEU A 8 26.86 -17.20 24.23
CA LEU A 8 26.36 -17.60 25.54
C LEU A 8 27.51 -17.89 26.53
N ALA A 9 28.58 -18.55 26.09
CA ALA A 9 29.77 -18.78 26.90
C ALA A 9 30.47 -17.47 27.29
N LEU A 10 30.45 -16.45 26.42
CA LEU A 10 30.95 -15.11 26.73
C LEU A 10 30.04 -14.41 27.74
N LEU A 11 28.72 -14.41 27.55
CA LEU A 11 27.78 -13.77 28.47
C LEU A 11 27.88 -14.28 29.91
N ARG A 12 28.18 -15.58 30.09
CA ARG A 12 28.43 -16.17 31.44
C ARG A 12 29.67 -15.60 32.15
N LYS A 13 30.63 -15.08 31.40
CA LYS A 13 31.88 -14.49 31.93
C LYS A 13 31.76 -13.00 32.26
N TYR A 14 30.78 -12.31 31.68
CA TYR A 14 30.56 -10.87 31.88
C TYR A 14 29.65 -10.62 33.10
N PRO A 15 29.69 -9.40 33.69
CA PRO A 15 28.78 -9.04 34.77
C PRO A 15 27.32 -9.14 34.35
N ARG A 16 26.42 -9.23 35.33
CA ARG A 16 24.97 -9.25 35.08
C ARG A 16 24.56 -8.01 34.28
N VAL A 17 23.70 -8.19 33.29
CA VAL A 17 23.09 -7.09 32.53
C VAL A 17 22.24 -6.25 33.50
N SER A 18 22.51 -4.95 33.54
CA SER A 18 21.83 -3.99 34.41
C SER A 18 21.58 -2.69 33.63
N PRO A 19 20.63 -1.84 34.04
CA PRO A 19 20.36 -0.59 33.32
C PRO A 19 21.60 0.32 33.15
N GLN A 20 22.62 0.17 34.00
CA GLN A 20 23.85 0.95 33.89
C GLN A 20 24.80 0.48 32.77
N ASN A 21 24.73 -0.78 32.32
CA ASN A 21 25.63 -1.34 31.30
C ASN A 21 24.98 -1.47 29.92
N ILE A 22 23.76 -0.99 29.76
CA ILE A 22 23.08 -0.90 28.46
C ILE A 22 23.64 0.30 27.71
N SER A 23 24.05 0.08 26.46
CA SER A 23 24.48 1.13 25.54
C SER A 23 23.84 0.90 24.18
N ASP A 24 23.61 2.00 23.46
CA ASP A 24 23.09 1.92 22.10
C ASP A 24 24.14 1.32 21.15
N LEU A 25 23.68 0.71 20.06
CA LEU A 25 24.59 0.24 19.01
C LEU A 25 25.43 1.42 18.49
N PRO A 26 26.76 1.28 18.34
CA PRO A 26 27.60 2.37 17.87
C PRO A 26 27.10 2.87 16.50
N GLY A 27 26.88 4.19 16.39
CA GLY A 27 26.38 4.82 15.16
C GLY A 27 24.87 4.88 15.02
N SER A 28 24.09 4.18 15.85
CA SER A 28 22.60 4.26 15.81
C SER A 28 22.08 5.65 16.20
N LYS A 29 22.75 6.30 17.16
CA LYS A 29 22.49 7.67 17.56
C LYS A 29 23.65 8.55 17.12
N PRO A 30 23.50 9.32 16.02
CA PRO A 30 24.53 10.29 15.65
C PRO A 30 24.68 11.31 16.78
N PRO A 31 25.89 11.86 17.00
CA PRO A 31 26.11 12.88 18.00
C PRO A 31 25.19 14.08 17.73
N LYS A 32 24.64 14.67 18.80
CA LYS A 32 23.79 15.86 18.67
C LYS A 32 24.57 16.97 17.96
N TYR A 33 23.99 17.54 16.91
CA TYR A 33 24.59 18.67 16.23
C TYR A 33 24.43 19.92 17.10
N HIS A 34 25.55 20.41 17.65
CA HIS A 34 25.58 21.59 18.50
C HIS A 34 25.75 22.92 17.73
N GLY A 35 25.59 22.89 16.40
CA GLY A 35 25.90 24.02 15.54
C GLY A 35 27.39 24.11 15.18
N LEU A 36 27.70 24.80 14.08
CA LEU A 36 29.07 25.08 13.67
C LEU A 36 29.68 26.17 14.56
N LYS A 37 30.81 25.86 15.21
CA LYS A 37 31.65 26.82 15.96
C LYS A 37 32.49 27.68 15.02
N ARG A 38 31.84 28.40 14.10
CA ARG A 38 32.46 29.35 13.16
C ARG A 38 31.66 30.64 13.20
N MET A 39 32.30 31.79 12.97
CA MET A 39 31.66 33.11 13.05
C MET A 39 30.32 33.18 12.29
N ARG A 40 30.24 32.57 11.10
CA ARG A 40 29.05 32.58 10.25
C ARG A 40 28.19 31.32 10.31
N ARG A 41 28.54 30.35 11.17
CA ARG A 41 27.78 29.10 11.39
C ARG A 41 27.39 28.33 10.11
N GLY A 42 28.20 28.41 9.06
CA GLY A 42 27.94 27.76 7.76
C GLY A 42 27.17 28.61 6.75
N LEU A 43 26.81 29.85 7.10
CA LEU A 43 26.13 30.79 6.21
C LEU A 43 27.13 31.65 5.42
N GLY A 44 26.68 32.17 4.27
CA GLY A 44 27.46 33.07 3.41
C GLY A 44 27.74 34.45 4.03
N HIS A 45 28.52 35.28 3.33
CA HIS A 45 28.70 36.69 3.69
C HIS A 45 27.66 37.57 3.02
N ARG A 46 26.88 38.31 3.81
CA ARG A 46 25.80 39.20 3.35
C ARG A 46 24.76 38.44 2.50
N GLY A 47 23.73 39.15 2.06
CA GLY A 47 22.69 38.60 1.19
C GLY A 47 21.77 37.56 1.85
N ALA A 48 20.94 36.93 1.02
CA ALA A 48 19.84 36.05 1.45
C ALA A 48 20.30 34.86 2.32
N SER A 49 21.49 34.30 2.06
CA SER A 49 22.03 33.19 2.85
C SER A 49 22.33 33.57 4.30
N GLN A 50 22.84 34.77 4.55
CA GLN A 50 23.13 35.23 5.91
C GLN A 50 21.85 35.55 6.68
N PHE A 51 20.89 36.22 6.03
CA PHE A 51 19.63 36.64 6.66
C PHE A 51 18.54 35.57 6.61
N GLN A 52 18.82 34.40 6.01
CA GLN A 52 17.84 33.33 5.73
C GLN A 52 16.60 33.84 4.98
N ALA A 53 16.80 34.87 4.16
CA ALA A 53 15.75 35.55 3.39
C ALA A 53 15.76 35.04 1.94
N PHE A 54 15.70 33.71 1.78
CA PHE A 54 15.66 33.09 0.46
C PHE A 54 14.27 33.29 -0.17
N PRO A 55 14.18 33.55 -1.49
CA PRO A 55 12.91 33.53 -2.19
C PRO A 55 12.29 32.11 -2.13
N PRO A 56 10.97 31.98 -2.30
CA PRO A 56 10.33 30.67 -2.37
C PRO A 56 10.91 29.83 -3.52
N LEU A 57 10.81 28.51 -3.34
CA LEU A 57 11.36 27.53 -4.27
C LEU A 57 10.80 27.71 -5.68
N GLY A 58 11.67 27.67 -6.69
CA GLY A 58 11.29 27.80 -8.10
C GLY A 58 11.37 29.21 -8.69
N ILE A 59 11.63 30.25 -7.90
CA ILE A 59 11.85 31.62 -8.42
C ILE A 59 13.22 31.74 -9.09
N LEU A 60 13.24 32.23 -10.33
CA LEU A 60 14.45 32.47 -11.15
C LEU A 60 14.82 33.97 -11.25
N GLY A 61 14.41 34.76 -10.26
CA GLY A 61 14.66 36.21 -10.21
C GLY A 61 13.83 36.96 -11.25
N ALA A 62 14.48 37.55 -12.25
CA ALA A 62 13.82 38.31 -13.33
C ALA A 62 13.25 37.43 -14.46
N LYS A 63 13.57 36.13 -14.48
CA LYS A 63 13.06 35.19 -15.49
C LYS A 63 11.76 34.54 -15.03
N THR A 64 10.93 34.16 -15.99
CA THR A 64 9.73 33.36 -15.72
C THR A 64 10.14 31.99 -15.12
N PRO A 65 9.54 31.59 -13.99
CA PRO A 65 9.76 30.27 -13.40
C PRO A 65 9.49 29.12 -14.37
N PHE A 66 10.26 28.04 -14.26
CA PHE A 66 10.13 26.87 -15.14
C PHE A 66 8.71 26.29 -15.15
N TYR A 67 8.10 26.12 -13.97
CA TYR A 67 6.75 25.56 -13.83
C TYR A 67 5.63 26.43 -14.42
N LEU A 68 5.92 27.69 -14.80
CA LEU A 68 5.00 28.57 -15.52
C LEU A 68 5.32 28.63 -17.02
N SER A 69 6.58 28.39 -17.40
CA SER A 69 7.01 28.39 -18.80
C SER A 69 6.51 27.17 -19.58
N VAL A 70 6.28 26.04 -18.89
CA VAL A 70 5.73 24.82 -19.49
C VAL A 70 4.21 24.99 -19.67
N PRO A 71 3.64 24.71 -20.85
CA PRO A 71 2.20 24.80 -21.08
C PRO A 71 1.44 23.83 -20.16
N LYS A 72 0.24 24.22 -19.75
CA LYS A 72 -0.61 23.40 -18.89
C LYS A 72 -1.28 22.29 -19.71
N GLU A 73 -0.84 21.05 -19.50
CA GLU A 73 -1.52 19.86 -20.00
C GLU A 73 -2.38 19.20 -18.90
N PRO A 74 -3.59 18.73 -19.21
CA PRO A 74 -4.53 18.20 -18.22
C PRO A 74 -4.25 16.74 -17.82
N TYR A 75 -3.00 16.37 -17.52
CA TYR A 75 -2.61 14.98 -17.24
C TYR A 75 -3.43 14.32 -16.12
N ASN A 76 -3.80 15.09 -15.09
CA ASN A 76 -4.45 14.56 -13.87
C ASN A 76 -5.93 14.98 -13.74
N ILE A 77 -6.61 15.35 -14.83
CA ILE A 77 -8.02 15.78 -14.76
C ILE A 77 -8.93 14.69 -14.15
N ASN A 78 -8.66 13.42 -14.47
CA ASN A 78 -9.46 12.28 -14.04
C ASN A 78 -8.89 11.56 -12.82
N SER A 79 -7.79 12.02 -12.23
CA SER A 79 -7.12 11.32 -11.12
C SER A 79 -8.04 11.06 -9.93
N MET A 80 -9.04 11.92 -9.73
CA MET A 80 -10.03 11.77 -8.65
C MET A 80 -11.26 10.94 -9.08
N SER A 81 -11.57 10.85 -10.38
CA SER A 81 -12.70 10.06 -10.89
C SER A 81 -12.31 8.64 -11.29
N GLU A 82 -11.02 8.36 -11.43
CA GLU A 82 -10.50 7.04 -11.74
C GLU A 82 -10.74 6.05 -10.61
N ASN A 83 -11.23 4.87 -10.98
CA ASN A 83 -11.42 3.77 -10.04
C ASN A 83 -10.07 3.11 -9.78
N ASN A 84 -9.43 3.47 -8.67
CA ASN A 84 -8.21 2.83 -8.24
C ASN A 84 -8.51 1.44 -7.67
N LEU A 85 -7.84 0.42 -8.19
CA LEU A 85 -7.96 -0.97 -7.75
C LEU A 85 -6.57 -1.49 -7.34
N HIS A 86 -6.52 -2.15 -6.20
CA HIS A 86 -5.31 -2.79 -5.71
C HIS A 86 -5.03 -4.06 -6.52
N ARG A 87 -3.82 -4.20 -7.05
CA ARG A 87 -3.46 -5.32 -7.92
C ARG A 87 -3.01 -6.52 -7.09
N ILE A 88 -3.57 -7.69 -7.37
CA ILE A 88 -3.15 -8.98 -6.80
C ILE A 88 -2.90 -9.92 -7.96
N SER A 89 -1.78 -10.63 -7.96
CA SER A 89 -1.48 -11.62 -9.01
C SER A 89 -2.00 -13.01 -8.67
N LEU A 90 -2.23 -13.83 -9.70
CA LEU A 90 -2.54 -15.25 -9.51
C LEU A 90 -1.42 -16.00 -8.79
N LEU A 91 -0.15 -15.62 -9.04
CA LEU A 91 0.98 -16.15 -8.29
C LEU A 91 0.89 -15.86 -6.78
N GLU A 92 0.54 -14.62 -6.43
CA GLU A 92 0.38 -14.25 -5.03
C GLU A 92 -0.80 -14.96 -4.39
N LEU A 93 -1.92 -15.08 -5.11
CA LEU A 93 -3.10 -15.81 -4.65
C LEU A 93 -2.75 -17.28 -4.38
N GLN A 94 -2.07 -17.96 -5.31
CA GLN A 94 -1.60 -19.32 -5.14
C GLN A 94 -0.70 -19.45 -3.91
N ARG A 95 0.26 -18.53 -3.75
CA ARG A 95 1.16 -18.50 -2.59
C ARG A 95 0.41 -18.34 -1.26
N LEU A 96 -0.68 -17.57 -1.23
CA LEU A 96 -1.50 -17.41 -0.02
C LEU A 96 -2.23 -18.70 0.36
N ILE A 97 -2.67 -19.45 -0.66
CA ILE A 97 -3.30 -20.75 -0.50
C ILE A 97 -2.29 -21.79 -0.02
N ASP A 98 -1.11 -21.86 -0.66
CA ASP A 98 -0.05 -22.80 -0.30
C ASP A 98 0.46 -22.59 1.14
N LEU A 99 0.50 -21.33 1.59
CA LEU A 99 0.85 -20.97 2.97
C LEU A 99 -0.32 -21.16 3.97
N ASN A 100 -1.45 -21.71 3.53
CA ASN A 100 -2.67 -21.90 4.31
C ASN A 100 -3.17 -20.61 5.00
N ARG A 101 -2.96 -19.46 4.36
CA ARG A 101 -3.50 -18.17 4.83
C ARG A 101 -4.92 -17.93 4.35
N ILE A 102 -5.26 -18.49 3.19
CA ILE A 102 -6.59 -18.44 2.60
C ILE A 102 -7.07 -19.87 2.38
N ASN A 103 -8.30 -20.17 2.80
CA ASN A 103 -8.93 -21.45 2.55
C ASN A 103 -9.60 -21.43 1.16
N PRO A 104 -9.18 -22.26 0.19
CA PRO A 104 -9.76 -22.29 -1.15
C PRO A 104 -11.16 -22.92 -1.21
N LEU A 105 -11.60 -23.60 -0.14
CA LEU A 105 -12.92 -24.22 -0.06
C LEU A 105 -14.04 -23.20 0.23
N GLU A 106 -13.67 -22.03 0.73
CA GLU A 106 -14.59 -20.94 1.05
C GLU A 106 -14.54 -19.87 -0.05
N PRO A 107 -15.63 -19.12 -0.26
CA PRO A 107 -15.64 -18.00 -1.19
C PRO A 107 -14.65 -16.92 -0.73
N ILE A 108 -13.74 -16.54 -1.63
CA ILE A 108 -12.70 -15.54 -1.41
C ILE A 108 -13.27 -14.15 -1.77
N ASP A 109 -13.56 -13.37 -0.74
CA ASP A 109 -14.05 -11.99 -0.82
C ASP A 109 -12.96 -10.97 -0.45
N ILE A 110 -13.23 -9.67 -0.66
CA ILE A 110 -12.42 -8.56 -0.13
C ILE A 110 -12.07 -8.76 1.35
N SER A 111 -13.04 -9.19 2.17
CA SER A 111 -12.84 -9.40 3.61
C SER A 111 -11.81 -10.51 3.87
N THR A 112 -11.86 -11.61 3.12
CA THR A 112 -10.90 -12.71 3.27
C THR A 112 -9.48 -12.26 2.94
N LEU A 113 -9.32 -11.44 1.90
CA LEU A 113 -8.03 -10.87 1.51
C LEU A 113 -7.52 -9.87 2.55
N CYS A 114 -8.37 -8.96 3.05
CA CYS A 114 -7.97 -8.01 4.09
C CYS A 114 -7.66 -8.70 5.43
N ASN A 115 -8.35 -9.79 5.77
CA ASN A 115 -8.10 -10.56 6.99
C ASN A 115 -6.69 -11.17 7.04
N THR A 116 -6.03 -11.38 5.88
CA THR A 116 -4.63 -11.82 5.84
C THR A 116 -3.65 -10.78 6.41
N ASN A 117 -4.10 -9.55 6.64
CA ASN A 117 -3.32 -8.38 7.06
C ASN A 117 -2.17 -7.99 6.11
N LEU A 118 -2.10 -8.61 4.93
CA LEU A 118 -1.12 -8.26 3.89
C LEU A 118 -1.62 -7.14 3.01
N TYR A 119 -2.91 -7.17 2.67
CA TYR A 119 -3.56 -6.17 1.84
C TYR A 119 -4.41 -5.26 2.74
N ARG A 120 -4.16 -3.95 2.65
CA ARG A 120 -4.93 -2.92 3.34
C ARG A 120 -5.45 -1.95 2.30
N LEU A 121 -6.77 -1.84 2.21
CA LEU A 121 -7.40 -0.92 1.27
C LEU A 121 -7.48 0.48 1.87
N ASN A 122 -6.83 1.45 1.21
CA ASN A 122 -6.87 2.85 1.57
C ASN A 122 -8.09 3.53 0.94
N VAL A 123 -9.23 3.45 1.63
CA VAL A 123 -10.48 4.04 1.14
C VAL A 123 -10.47 5.57 1.25
N ASP A 124 -9.87 6.13 2.31
CA ASP A 124 -9.96 7.56 2.63
C ASP A 124 -9.11 8.45 1.73
N HIS A 125 -7.88 8.03 1.40
CA HIS A 125 -6.91 8.84 0.65
C HIS A 125 -6.85 8.45 -0.83
N ASP A 126 -6.74 7.15 -1.12
CA ASP A 126 -6.47 6.65 -2.47
C ASP A 126 -7.75 6.19 -3.20
N ARG A 127 -8.90 6.28 -2.53
CA ARG A 127 -10.23 5.87 -3.03
C ARG A 127 -10.20 4.50 -3.70
N GLN A 128 -9.62 3.53 -3.01
CA GLN A 128 -9.51 2.17 -3.55
C GLN A 128 -10.86 1.46 -3.51
N TYR A 129 -11.32 1.01 -4.68
CA TYR A 129 -12.62 0.36 -4.87
C TYR A 129 -12.58 -1.15 -4.64
N GLY A 130 -11.39 -1.72 -4.47
CA GLY A 130 -11.18 -3.14 -4.22
C GLY A 130 -9.96 -3.68 -4.95
N PHE A 131 -10.05 -4.91 -5.46
CA PHE A 131 -8.98 -5.68 -6.06
C PHE A 131 -9.14 -5.90 -7.57
N HIS A 132 -8.01 -5.83 -8.25
CA HIS A 132 -7.81 -6.22 -9.64
C HIS A 132 -6.91 -7.46 -9.66
N LEU A 133 -7.43 -8.56 -10.19
CA LEU A 133 -6.67 -9.80 -10.35
C LEU A 133 -5.84 -9.75 -11.65
N THR A 134 -4.52 -9.88 -11.54
CA THR A 134 -3.57 -9.80 -12.67
C THR A 134 -3.09 -11.18 -13.13
N ASP A 135 -2.60 -11.22 -14.36
CA ASP A 135 -2.14 -12.37 -15.16
C ASP A 135 -0.77 -12.92 -14.75
N GLU A 136 -0.09 -12.28 -13.79
CA GLU A 136 1.21 -12.73 -13.33
C GLU A 136 1.12 -14.12 -12.67
N GLY A 137 1.79 -15.11 -13.28
CA GLY A 137 1.84 -16.48 -12.81
C GLY A 137 0.66 -17.36 -13.21
N ILE A 138 -0.05 -17.04 -14.30
CA ILE A 138 -1.13 -17.86 -14.88
C ILE A 138 -0.76 -19.35 -14.98
N ASP A 139 0.45 -19.69 -15.42
CA ASP A 139 0.87 -21.07 -15.66
C ASP A 139 1.04 -21.88 -14.37
N ASN A 140 1.31 -21.21 -13.25
CA ASN A 140 1.55 -21.84 -11.95
C ASN A 140 0.27 -21.95 -11.10
N PHE A 141 -0.86 -21.43 -11.57
CA PHE A 141 -2.11 -21.45 -10.84
C PHE A 141 -2.79 -22.82 -10.99
N VAL A 142 -2.96 -23.54 -9.88
CA VAL A 142 -3.41 -24.96 -9.89
C VAL A 142 -4.61 -25.19 -8.96
N THR A 143 -4.87 -24.29 -8.01
CA THR A 143 -5.97 -24.50 -7.04
C THR A 143 -7.30 -23.94 -7.54
N PRO A 144 -8.38 -24.75 -7.58
CA PRO A 144 -9.71 -24.24 -7.90
C PRO A 144 -10.19 -23.35 -6.74
N VAL A 145 -10.64 -22.14 -7.07
CA VAL A 145 -11.11 -21.16 -6.09
C VAL A 145 -12.44 -20.55 -6.55
N ASN A 146 -13.29 -20.20 -5.60
CA ASN A 146 -14.43 -19.33 -5.84
C ASN A 146 -14.08 -17.93 -5.36
N ILE A 147 -13.82 -16.98 -6.27
CA ILE A 147 -13.30 -15.66 -5.92
C ILE A 147 -14.20 -14.52 -6.43
N GLU A 148 -14.51 -13.59 -5.54
CA GLU A 148 -15.19 -12.34 -5.85
C GLU A 148 -14.17 -11.18 -5.96
N VAL A 149 -13.99 -10.62 -7.16
CA VAL A 149 -13.11 -9.47 -7.42
C VAL A 149 -13.88 -8.32 -8.09
N GLN A 150 -13.26 -7.14 -8.18
CA GLN A 150 -13.90 -5.98 -8.81
C GLN A 150 -13.60 -5.94 -10.31
N TYR A 151 -12.40 -6.39 -10.68
CA TYR A 151 -11.95 -6.47 -12.05
C TYR A 151 -10.97 -7.63 -12.25
N ALA A 152 -11.09 -8.30 -13.38
CA ALA A 152 -10.18 -9.32 -13.86
C ALA A 152 -10.11 -9.24 -15.39
N SER A 153 -8.94 -9.53 -15.96
CA SER A 153 -8.77 -9.66 -17.41
C SER A 153 -9.33 -10.99 -17.93
N GLU A 154 -9.62 -11.07 -19.22
CA GLU A 154 -10.12 -12.29 -19.87
C GLU A 154 -9.15 -13.47 -19.70
N GLU A 155 -7.85 -13.22 -19.82
CA GLU A 155 -6.80 -14.23 -19.65
C GLU A 155 -6.80 -14.83 -18.23
N VAL A 156 -7.03 -13.99 -17.22
CA VAL A 156 -7.13 -14.40 -15.82
C VAL A 156 -8.40 -15.20 -15.58
N ILE A 157 -9.54 -14.76 -16.13
CA ILE A 157 -10.81 -15.49 -16.03
C ILE A 157 -10.65 -16.89 -16.62
N ALA A 158 -10.11 -17.00 -17.84
CA ALA A 158 -9.85 -18.27 -18.50
C ALA A 158 -8.89 -19.16 -17.69
N ALA A 159 -7.89 -18.58 -17.02
CA ALA A 159 -6.96 -19.33 -16.18
C ALA A 159 -7.63 -19.93 -14.94
N VAL A 160 -8.49 -19.17 -14.27
CA VAL A 160 -9.23 -19.65 -13.09
C VAL A 160 -10.25 -20.72 -13.49
N GLU A 161 -10.99 -20.51 -14.59
CA GLU A 161 -11.99 -21.47 -15.07
C GLU A 161 -11.36 -22.77 -15.59
N ARG A 162 -10.17 -22.71 -16.21
CA ARG A 162 -9.43 -23.90 -16.68
C ARG A 162 -9.12 -24.88 -15.54
N VAL A 163 -8.84 -24.35 -14.35
CA VAL A 163 -8.56 -25.14 -13.15
C VAL A 163 -9.85 -25.68 -12.51
N GLY A 164 -11.02 -25.16 -12.92
CA GLY A 164 -12.32 -25.48 -12.33
C GLY A 164 -12.73 -24.54 -11.20
N GLY A 165 -12.12 -23.35 -11.12
CA GLY A 165 -12.56 -22.27 -10.25
C GLY A 165 -13.74 -21.47 -10.84
N ILE A 166 -14.31 -20.60 -10.01
CA ILE A 166 -15.38 -19.66 -10.38
C ILE A 166 -14.90 -18.26 -10.03
N ILE A 167 -15.05 -17.32 -10.96
CA ILE A 167 -14.72 -15.92 -10.74
C ILE A 167 -15.98 -15.08 -10.91
N CYS A 168 -16.25 -14.19 -9.96
CA CYS A 168 -17.41 -13.30 -10.00
C CYS A 168 -16.97 -11.85 -9.84
N ASN A 169 -17.34 -11.02 -10.81
CA ASN A 169 -17.07 -9.59 -10.76
C ASN A 169 -18.19 -8.89 -10.01
N ARG A 170 -17.86 -8.23 -8.90
CA ARG A 170 -18.82 -7.52 -8.05
C ARG A 170 -18.40 -6.09 -7.75
N TYR A 171 -19.34 -5.18 -8.00
CA TYR A 171 -19.21 -3.78 -7.64
C TYR A 171 -19.48 -3.57 -6.15
N TYR A 172 -18.59 -2.81 -5.50
CA TYR A 172 -18.77 -2.28 -4.16
C TYR A 172 -18.61 -0.76 -4.19
N ASP A 173 -19.48 -0.04 -3.50
CA ASP A 173 -19.25 1.39 -3.24
C ASP A 173 -18.15 1.55 -2.18
N LEU A 174 -17.50 2.73 -2.14
CA LEU A 174 -16.41 3.01 -1.20
C LEU A 174 -16.81 2.72 0.26
N TYR A 175 -18.07 2.97 0.61
CA TYR A 175 -18.59 2.68 1.95
C TYR A 175 -18.67 1.17 2.23
N SER A 176 -19.12 0.36 1.27
CA SER A 176 -19.11 -1.10 1.42
C SER A 176 -17.68 -1.66 1.46
N VAL A 177 -16.76 -1.12 0.67
CA VAL A 177 -15.34 -1.53 0.71
C VAL A 177 -14.75 -1.26 2.08
N TRP A 178 -15.01 -0.07 2.64
CA TRP A 178 -14.57 0.28 3.99
C TRP A 178 -15.10 -0.68 5.05
N VAL A 179 -16.40 -1.01 4.99
CA VAL A 179 -17.03 -1.98 5.90
C VAL A 179 -16.44 -3.38 5.73
N LYS A 180 -16.21 -3.84 4.48
CA LYS A 180 -15.62 -5.16 4.20
C LYS A 180 -14.13 -5.24 4.53
N SER A 181 -13.40 -4.13 4.48
CA SER A 181 -11.96 -4.11 4.76
C SER A 181 -11.65 -4.27 6.24
N ASP A 182 -12.49 -3.71 7.13
CA ASP A 182 -12.37 -3.90 8.58
C ASP A 182 -13.78 -4.05 9.21
N PRO A 183 -14.37 -5.25 9.11
CA PRO A 183 -15.72 -5.49 9.63
C PRO A 183 -15.77 -5.35 11.15
N GLN A 184 -14.70 -5.76 11.86
CA GLN A 184 -14.65 -5.65 13.32
C GLN A 184 -14.65 -4.19 13.75
N GLY A 185 -13.80 -3.35 13.15
CA GLY A 185 -13.76 -1.91 13.38
C GLY A 185 -15.08 -1.22 13.06
N PHE A 186 -15.82 -1.70 12.05
CA PHE A 186 -17.16 -1.19 11.74
C PHE A 186 -18.19 -1.57 12.81
N PHE A 187 -18.27 -2.84 13.22
CA PHE A 187 -19.26 -3.30 14.20
C PHE A 187 -19.10 -2.65 15.57
N MET A 188 -17.86 -2.35 15.99
CA MET A 188 -17.61 -1.63 17.25
C MET A 188 -18.23 -0.23 17.28
N LYS A 189 -18.53 0.39 16.12
CA LYS A 189 -19.15 1.71 16.05
C LYS A 189 -20.66 1.68 16.30
N GLY A 190 -21.29 0.49 16.29
CA GLY A 190 -22.74 0.33 16.51
C GLY A 190 -23.61 0.92 15.38
N ILE A 191 -23.05 1.09 14.17
CA ILE A 191 -23.77 1.59 13.00
C ILE A 191 -24.49 0.41 12.32
N PRO A 192 -25.74 0.56 11.86
CA PRO A 192 -26.43 -0.50 11.12
C PRO A 192 -25.72 -0.84 9.81
N ILE A 193 -25.80 -2.11 9.39
CA ILE A 193 -25.16 -2.58 8.16
C ILE A 193 -25.79 -1.85 6.95
N PRO A 194 -25.00 -1.11 6.15
CA PRO A 194 -25.52 -0.44 4.96
C PRO A 194 -25.88 -1.44 3.87
N LYS A 195 -26.84 -1.05 3.01
CA LYS A 195 -27.11 -1.78 1.78
C LYS A 195 -26.10 -1.37 0.71
N ALA A 196 -25.54 -2.35 0.00
CA ALA A 196 -24.68 -2.10 -1.14
C ALA A 196 -25.43 -1.34 -2.24
N LYS A 197 -24.81 -0.30 -2.78
CA LYS A 197 -25.37 0.50 -3.88
C LYS A 197 -25.09 -0.15 -5.23
N LEU A 198 -25.93 0.18 -6.20
CA LEU A 198 -25.71 -0.19 -7.59
C LEU A 198 -24.51 0.58 -8.17
N PRO A 199 -23.84 0.01 -9.19
CA PRO A 199 -22.81 0.75 -9.92
C PRO A 199 -23.39 2.02 -10.56
N PRO A 200 -22.58 3.08 -10.70
CA PRO A 200 -23.02 4.31 -11.37
C PRO A 200 -23.36 4.04 -12.84
N ASN A 201 -24.38 4.73 -13.35
CA ASN A 201 -24.73 4.71 -14.76
C ASN A 201 -23.71 5.53 -15.56
N VAL A 202 -22.59 4.93 -15.94
CA VAL A 202 -21.56 5.59 -16.75
C VAL A 202 -21.61 5.02 -18.17
N SER A 203 -21.89 5.85 -19.16
CA SER A 203 -22.12 5.45 -20.56
C SER A 203 -20.86 5.18 -21.38
N HIS A 204 -19.67 5.06 -20.78
CA HIS A 204 -18.44 4.87 -21.55
C HIS A 204 -17.44 3.90 -20.92
N LYS A 205 -17.15 2.85 -21.71
CA LYS A 205 -15.99 1.95 -21.74
C LYS A 205 -15.87 0.92 -20.60
N THR A 206 -16.21 -0.31 -20.98
CA THR A 206 -15.76 -1.60 -20.42
C THR A 206 -16.08 -1.89 -18.95
N ILE A 207 -17.37 -2.11 -18.67
CA ILE A 207 -17.78 -3.20 -17.77
C ILE A 207 -18.91 -3.93 -18.49
N SER A 208 -18.55 -4.75 -19.47
CA SER A 208 -19.43 -5.78 -19.98
C SER A 208 -19.55 -6.87 -18.92
N CYS A 209 -20.38 -6.65 -17.91
CA CYS A 209 -21.08 -7.78 -17.29
C CYS A 209 -22.08 -8.27 -18.33
N PHE A 210 -21.68 -9.26 -19.12
CA PHE A 210 -22.66 -10.12 -19.77
C PHE A 210 -23.42 -10.84 -18.64
N MET A 211 -24.71 -10.52 -18.56
CA MET A 211 -25.70 -11.38 -17.93
C MET A 211 -25.94 -12.59 -18.82
#